data_AF-A0A3D5NEU6-F1
#
_entry.id   AF-A0A3D5NEU6-F1
#
_cell.length_a   1.000
_cell.length_b   1.000
_cell.length_c   1.000
_cell.angle_alpha   90.00
_cell.angle_beta   90.00
_cell.angle_gamma   90.00
#
_symmetry.space_group_name_H-M   'P 1'
#
loop_
_entity.id
_entity.type
_entity.pdbx_description
1 polymer ?
#
loop_
_entity_poly.entity_id
_entity_poly.type
_entity_poly.pdbx_seq_one_letter_code
_entity_poly.pdbx_strand_id
1 'polypeptide(L)'
;MTISPHRSTPQNDLSVSVLRQRYQAAVDKRRTWLAHWQDCYEFALPQRNGAALQTSGGKRLDRVFDATAPDAVEQLAASLMAEITPPAGGWFDLEPGGNVAGEDRAVLTEQLGRAVRILQG
;
A
#
# COMPACT_ATOMS: atom_id res chain seq x y z
N MET A 1 13.24 25.22 31.16
CA MET A 1 12.43 24.55 30.14
C MET A 1 12.69 23.05 30.28
N THR A 2 11.80 22.36 30.99
CA THR A 2 11.98 20.99 31.46
C THR A 2 11.69 20.02 30.33
N ILE A 3 12.68 19.19 29.96
CA ILE A 3 12.53 18.14 28.95
C ILE A 3 11.64 17.05 29.54
N SER A 4 10.44 16.87 28.97
CA SER A 4 9.50 15.80 29.32
C SER A 4 10.13 14.42 29.12
N PRO A 5 9.80 13.42 29.96
CA PRO A 5 10.42 12.09 29.88
C PRO A 5 10.00 11.38 28.60
N HIS A 6 10.96 10.69 27.98
CA HIS A 6 10.76 9.73 26.89
C HIS A 6 9.52 8.88 27.14
N ARG A 7 8.59 8.87 26.18
CA ARG A 7 7.42 7.98 26.20
C ARG A 7 7.96 6.54 26.22
N SER A 8 7.86 5.87 27.38
CA SER A 8 8.22 4.46 27.51
C SER A 8 7.30 3.64 26.61
N THR A 9 7.76 3.27 25.43
CA THR A 9 7.07 2.29 24.59
C THR A 9 6.94 1.02 25.43
N PRO A 10 5.73 0.49 25.70
CA PRO A 10 5.60 -0.77 26.42
C PRO A 10 6.40 -1.82 25.65
N GLN A 11 7.31 -2.50 26.36
CA GLN A 11 8.15 -3.54 25.78
C GLN A 11 7.23 -4.64 25.24
N ASN A 12 7.03 -4.59 23.93
CA ASN A 12 6.10 -5.44 23.21
C ASN A 12 6.70 -6.84 23.25
N ASP A 13 6.18 -7.73 24.10
CA ASP A 13 6.63 -9.11 24.12
C ASP A 13 6.31 -9.75 22.76
N LEU A 14 7.35 -9.92 21.94
CA LEU A 14 7.32 -10.49 20.60
C LEU A 14 7.42 -12.03 20.64
N SER A 15 7.06 -12.65 21.77
CA SER A 15 7.00 -14.11 21.88
C SER A 15 6.12 -14.71 20.78
N VAL A 16 6.51 -15.90 20.30
CA VAL A 16 5.85 -16.57 19.16
C VAL A 16 4.35 -16.79 19.42
N SER A 17 3.97 -17.08 20.67
CA SER A 17 2.57 -17.25 21.08
C SER A 17 1.77 -15.96 20.91
N VAL A 18 2.30 -14.83 21.37
CA VAL A 18 1.66 -13.50 21.24
C VAL A 18 1.57 -13.10 19.76
N LEU A 19 2.61 -13.33 18.98
CA LEU A 19 2.60 -13.08 17.53
C LEU A 19 1.54 -13.93 16.82
N ARG A 20 1.43 -15.22 17.16
CA ARG A 20 0.41 -16.12 16.60
C ARG A 20 -1.00 -15.64 16.93
N GLN A 21 -1.25 -15.22 18.17
CA GLN A 21 -2.55 -14.70 18.58
C GLN A 21 -2.91 -13.42 17.82
N ARG A 22 -1.96 -12.49 17.68
CA ARG A 22 -2.14 -11.26 16.90
C ARG A 22 -2.39 -11.52 15.43
N TYR A 23 -1.64 -12.46 14.85
CA TYR A 23 -1.84 -12.90 13.47
C TYR A 23 -3.24 -13.46 13.28
N GLN A 24 -3.68 -14.40 14.14
CA GLN A 24 -5.01 -15.00 14.02
C GLN A 24 -6.11 -13.95 14.11
N ALA A 25 -6.01 -13.02 15.06
CA ALA A 25 -6.95 -11.91 15.18
C ALA A 25 -6.96 -11.00 13.94
N ALA A 26 -5.81 -10.76 13.30
CA ALA A 26 -5.73 -10.00 12.05
C ALA A 26 -6.33 -10.77 10.86
N VAL A 27 -6.11 -12.08 10.78
CA VAL A 27 -6.72 -12.94 9.75
C VAL A 27 -8.24 -12.97 9.89
N ASP A 28 -8.76 -13.09 11.12
CA ASP A 28 -10.21 -13.12 11.35
C ASP A 28 -10.86 -11.78 10.97
N LYS A 29 -10.21 -10.65 11.26
CA LYS A 29 -10.64 -9.33 10.77
C LYS A 29 -10.61 -9.23 9.24
N ARG A 30 -9.58 -9.76 8.60
CA ARG A 30 -9.46 -9.76 7.12
C ARG A 30 -10.54 -10.64 6.48
N ARG A 31 -10.89 -11.76 7.09
CA ARG A 31 -11.84 -12.74 6.54
C ARG A 31 -13.20 -12.12 6.23
N THR A 32 -13.69 -11.19 7.06
CA THR A 32 -14.96 -10.47 6.81
C THR A 32 -14.97 -9.72 5.48
N TRP A 33 -13.82 -9.19 5.04
CA TRP A 33 -13.71 -8.47 3.78
C TRP A 33 -13.47 -9.39 2.59
N LEU A 34 -12.91 -10.58 2.82
CA LEU A 34 -12.44 -11.46 1.75
C LEU A 34 -13.57 -11.88 0.80
N ALA A 35 -14.79 -12.06 1.31
CA ALA A 35 -15.96 -12.38 0.48
C ALA A 35 -16.33 -11.22 -0.46
N HIS A 36 -16.28 -9.98 0.00
CA HIS A 36 -16.53 -8.81 -0.85
C HIS A 36 -15.46 -8.64 -1.92
N TRP A 37 -14.18 -8.82 -1.54
CA TRP A 37 -13.08 -8.83 -2.51
C TRP A 37 -13.31 -9.93 -3.55
N GLN A 38 -13.75 -11.11 -3.12
CA GLN A 38 -14.01 -12.22 -4.02
C GLN A 38 -15.05 -11.88 -5.08
N ASP A 39 -16.19 -11.31 -4.67
CA ASP A 39 -17.23 -10.88 -5.61
C ASP A 39 -16.69 -9.84 -6.60
N CYS A 40 -15.96 -8.82 -6.13
CA CYS A 40 -15.36 -7.82 -7.02
C CYS A 40 -14.43 -8.44 -8.07
N TYR A 41 -13.59 -9.39 -7.67
CA TYR A 41 -12.69 -10.07 -8.60
C TYR A 41 -13.45 -10.96 -9.60
N GLU A 42 -14.52 -11.63 -9.20
CA GLU A 42 -15.31 -12.45 -10.13
C GLU A 42 -16.00 -11.63 -11.23
N PHE A 43 -16.43 -10.39 -10.92
CA PHE A 43 -17.08 -9.50 -11.90
C PHE A 43 -16.11 -8.69 -12.75
N ALA A 44 -14.98 -8.25 -12.19
CA ALA A 44 -14.08 -7.30 -12.86
C ALA A 44 -12.72 -7.87 -13.27
N LEU A 45 -12.20 -8.88 -12.55
CA LEU A 45 -10.87 -9.45 -12.80
C LEU A 45 -10.85 -10.99 -12.65
N PRO A 46 -11.71 -11.74 -13.36
CA PRO A 46 -11.89 -13.18 -13.15
C PRO A 46 -10.62 -14.00 -13.40
N GLN A 47 -9.72 -13.52 -14.26
CA GLN A 47 -8.44 -14.17 -14.56
C GLN A 47 -7.37 -13.93 -13.48
N ARG A 48 -7.58 -12.94 -12.61
CA ARG A 48 -6.58 -12.43 -11.64
C ARG A 48 -6.95 -12.75 -10.20
N ASN A 49 -7.95 -13.60 -10.00
CA ASN A 49 -8.52 -13.90 -8.69
C ASN A 49 -7.70 -14.91 -7.87
N GLY A 50 -6.47 -14.54 -7.50
CA GLY A 50 -5.58 -15.35 -6.65
C GLY A 50 -5.89 -15.29 -5.15
N ALA A 51 -6.88 -14.49 -4.73
CA ALA A 51 -7.20 -14.24 -3.32
C ALA A 51 -8.32 -15.14 -2.76
N ALA A 52 -9.12 -15.77 -3.63
CA ALA A 52 -10.17 -16.69 -3.20
C ALA A 52 -9.63 -18.05 -2.76
N LEU A 53 -10.42 -18.73 -1.93
CA LEU A 53 -10.45 -20.19 -1.95
C LEU A 53 -10.94 -20.67 -3.33
N GLN A 54 -10.03 -20.76 -4.29
CA GLN A 54 -10.35 -21.26 -5.62
C GLN A 54 -10.36 -22.78 -5.60
N THR A 55 -11.49 -23.38 -5.98
CA THR A 55 -11.52 -24.79 -6.38
C THR A 55 -10.86 -24.90 -7.76
N SER A 56 -9.74 -25.60 -7.85
CA SER A 56 -9.02 -25.86 -9.11
C SER A 56 -9.96 -26.40 -10.19
N GLY A 57 -10.03 -25.73 -11.34
CA GLY A 57 -10.79 -26.18 -12.52
C GLY A 57 -12.17 -25.54 -12.75
N GLY A 58 -12.61 -24.62 -11.88
CA GLY A 58 -13.87 -23.88 -12.07
C GLY A 58 -13.86 -22.94 -13.29
N LYS A 59 -15.03 -22.77 -13.94
CA LYS A 59 -15.22 -21.80 -15.02
C LYS A 59 -15.01 -20.37 -14.48
N ARG A 60 -14.22 -19.56 -15.18
CA ARG A 60 -13.78 -18.25 -14.69
C ARG A 60 -14.64 -17.07 -15.15
N LEU A 61 -15.39 -17.22 -16.23
CA LEU A 61 -16.13 -16.12 -16.88
C LEU A 61 -17.65 -16.17 -16.64
N ASP A 62 -18.15 -17.12 -15.85
CA ASP A 62 -19.59 -17.37 -15.70
C ASP A 62 -20.37 -16.19 -15.09
N ARG A 63 -19.68 -15.25 -14.42
CA ARG A 63 -20.28 -14.05 -13.82
C ARG A 63 -19.97 -12.76 -14.60
N VAL A 64 -19.23 -12.84 -15.70
CA VAL A 64 -18.95 -11.68 -16.57
C VAL A 64 -19.95 -11.68 -17.72
N PHE A 65 -20.87 -10.71 -17.69
CA PHE A 65 -21.95 -10.59 -18.66
C PHE A 65 -21.62 -9.65 -19.83
N ASP A 66 -20.76 -8.65 -19.59
CA ASP A 66 -20.22 -7.72 -20.58
C ASP A 66 -18.83 -7.19 -20.15
N ALA A 67 -18.22 -6.34 -20.98
CA ALA A 67 -16.88 -5.79 -20.75
C ALA A 67 -16.84 -4.58 -19.79
N THR A 68 -18.00 -4.04 -19.36
CA THR A 68 -18.08 -2.78 -18.62
C THR A 68 -17.22 -2.79 -17.34
N ALA A 69 -17.38 -3.82 -16.50
CA ALA A 69 -16.67 -3.90 -15.23
C ALA A 69 -15.16 -4.20 -15.40
N PRO A 70 -14.74 -5.15 -16.26
CA PRO A 70 -13.33 -5.33 -16.59
C PRO A 70 -12.66 -4.06 -17.13
N ASP A 71 -13.26 -3.41 -18.12
CA ASP A 71 -12.69 -2.22 -18.77
C ASP A 71 -12.57 -1.06 -17.76
N ALA A 72 -13.59 -0.87 -16.90
CA ALA A 72 -13.56 0.18 -15.88
C ALA A 72 -12.42 -0.01 -14.87
N VAL A 73 -12.15 -1.24 -14.42
CA VAL A 73 -11.06 -1.52 -13.48
C VAL A 73 -9.70 -1.37 -14.14
N GLU A 74 -9.57 -1.77 -15.40
CA GLU A 74 -8.33 -1.56 -16.17
C GLU A 74 -8.05 -0.07 -16.39
N GLN A 75 -9.05 0.69 -16.80
CA GLN A 75 -8.94 2.15 -16.98
C GLN A 75 -8.62 2.85 -15.66
N LEU A 76 -9.29 2.48 -14.56
CA LEU A 76 -8.99 3.03 -13.23
C LEU A 76 -7.55 2.75 -12.81
N ALA A 77 -7.08 1.51 -12.99
CA ALA A 77 -5.71 1.14 -12.64
C ALA A 77 -4.69 1.94 -13.47
N ALA A 78 -4.94 2.08 -14.77
CA ALA A 78 -4.09 2.88 -15.66
C ALA A 78 -4.05 4.35 -15.22
N SER A 79 -5.19 4.96 -14.88
CA SER A 79 -5.26 6.32 -14.37
C SER A 79 -4.51 6.47 -13.03
N LEU A 80 -4.67 5.54 -12.09
CA LEU A 80 -3.94 5.60 -10.81
C LEU A 80 -2.42 5.52 -11.00
N MET A 81 -1.93 4.66 -11.89
CA MET A 81 -0.49 4.58 -12.17
C MET A 81 0.03 5.85 -12.85
N ALA A 82 -0.76 6.44 -13.76
CA ALA A 82 -0.40 7.68 -14.43
C ALA A 82 -0.31 8.87 -13.46
N GLU A 83 -1.17 8.91 -12.44
CA GLU A 83 -1.26 10.06 -11.52
C GLU A 83 -0.41 9.90 -10.24
N ILE A 84 -0.30 8.69 -9.66
CA ILE A 84 0.40 8.49 -8.37
C ILE A 84 1.91 8.38 -8.54
N THR A 85 2.37 7.70 -9.59
CA THR A 85 3.80 7.51 -9.89
C THR A 85 4.06 7.73 -11.38
N PRO A 86 3.86 8.95 -11.90
CA PRO A 86 4.10 9.26 -13.29
C PRO A 86 5.54 8.90 -13.70
N PRO A 87 5.75 8.23 -14.84
CA PRO A 87 7.09 7.89 -15.32
C PRO A 87 7.89 9.11 -15.82
N ALA A 88 7.23 10.22 -16.14
CA ALA A 88 7.84 11.43 -16.70
C ALA A 88 7.83 12.63 -15.74
N GLY A 89 7.57 12.43 -14.43
CA GLY A 89 7.45 13.51 -13.46
C GLY A 89 7.87 13.13 -12.04
N GLY A 90 8.21 14.13 -11.23
CA GLY A 90 8.49 13.92 -9.81
C GLY A 90 7.21 13.67 -9.03
N TRP A 91 7.16 12.57 -8.29
CA TRP A 91 5.98 12.10 -7.56
C TRP A 91 6.12 12.18 -6.02
N PHE A 92 7.26 12.69 -5.55
CA PHE A 92 7.47 13.15 -4.18
C PHE A 92 8.63 14.15 -4.13
N ASP A 93 8.79 14.82 -3.00
CA ASP A 93 9.97 15.62 -2.69
C ASP A 93 10.44 15.35 -1.25
N LEU A 94 11.67 15.71 -0.94
CA LEU A 94 12.27 15.59 0.39
C LEU A 94 12.74 16.97 0.86
N GLU A 95 12.22 17.39 2.01
CA GLU A 95 12.62 18.65 2.63
C GLU A 95 13.36 18.44 3.95
N PRO A 96 14.33 19.30 4.29
CA PRO A 96 14.96 19.27 5.61
C PRO A 96 13.91 19.56 6.71
N GLY A 97 13.92 18.71 7.75
CA GLY A 97 13.04 18.85 8.91
C GLY A 97 13.20 20.18 9.66
N GLY A 98 12.18 20.57 10.42
CA GLY A 98 12.16 21.88 11.11
C GLY A 98 13.19 22.07 12.23
N ASN A 99 13.91 21.02 12.62
CA ASN A 99 14.99 21.05 13.61
C ASN A 99 16.38 21.30 12.99
N VAL A 100 16.46 21.47 11.67
CA VAL A 100 17.71 21.76 10.95
C VAL A 100 18.03 23.25 11.05
N ALA A 101 19.27 23.59 11.43
CA ALA A 101 19.74 24.97 11.48
C ALA A 101 19.69 25.62 10.09
N GLY A 102 19.42 26.93 10.03
CA GLY A 102 19.24 27.65 8.76
C GLY A 102 20.46 27.59 7.83
N GLU A 103 21.67 27.56 8.40
CA GLU A 103 22.93 27.46 7.66
C GLU A 103 23.10 26.10 6.94
N ASP A 104 22.69 25.01 7.59
CA ASP A 104 22.77 23.64 7.03
C ASP A 104 21.62 23.32 6.06
N ARG A 105 20.52 24.08 6.15
CA ARG A 105 19.29 23.81 5.39
C ARG A 105 19.52 23.85 3.89
N ALA A 106 20.28 24.82 3.39
CA ALA A 106 20.54 24.96 1.96
C ALA A 106 21.30 23.76 1.39
N VAL A 107 22.34 23.32 2.10
CA VAL A 107 23.15 22.15 1.71
C VAL A 107 22.30 20.88 1.73
N LEU A 108 21.48 20.69 2.77
CA LEU A 108 20.62 19.52 2.88
C LEU A 108 19.52 19.50 1.81
N THR A 109 18.92 20.64 1.45
CA THR A 109 17.95 20.71 0.34
C THR A 109 18.56 20.22 -0.97
N GLU A 110 19.79 20.61 -1.29
CA GLU A 110 20.46 20.15 -2.52
C GLU A 110 20.71 18.63 -2.49
N GLN A 111 21.22 18.12 -1.37
CA GLN A 111 21.49 16.70 -1.18
C GLN A 111 20.21 15.85 -1.26
N LEU A 112 19.13 16.31 -0.63
CA LEU A 112 17.83 15.66 -0.69
C LEU A 112 17.24 15.68 -2.10
N GLY A 113 17.34 16.80 -2.81
CA GLY A 113 16.92 16.88 -4.22
C GLY A 113 17.73 15.96 -5.15
N ARG A 114 19.01 15.69 -4.84
CA ARG A 114 19.78 14.65 -5.53
C ARG A 114 19.26 13.24 -5.19
N ALA A 115 18.95 12.96 -3.94
CA ALA A 115 18.40 11.67 -3.51
C ALA A 115 17.03 11.39 -4.15
N VAL A 116 16.15 12.40 -4.23
CA VAL A 116 14.85 12.33 -4.89
C VAL A 116 15.01 11.91 -6.35
N ARG A 117 15.91 12.56 -7.11
CA ARG A 117 16.17 12.19 -8.51
C ARG A 117 16.62 10.73 -8.68
N ILE A 118 17.50 10.25 -7.81
CA ILE A 118 17.98 8.85 -7.86
C ILE A 118 16.84 7.86 -7.56
N LEU A 119 15.96 8.19 -6.61
CA LEU A 119 14.85 7.32 -6.19
C LEU A 119 13.70 7.32 -7.21
N GLN A 120 13.52 8.40 -7.95
CA GLN A 120 12.45 8.54 -8.94
C GLN A 120 12.80 7.96 -10.31
N GLY A 121 14.08 7.70 -10.58
CA GLY A 121 14.58 7.11 -11.83
C GLY A 121 15.08 8.16 -12.80
#